data_AF-K9U6P2-F1
#
_entry.id   AF-K9U6P2-F1
#
_cell.length_a   1.000
_cell.length_b   1.000
_cell.length_c   1.000
_cell.angle_alpha   90.00
_cell.angle_beta   90.00
_cell.angle_gamma   90.00
#
_symmetry.space_group_name_H-M   'P 1'
#
loop_
_entity.id
_entity.type
_entity.pdbx_description
1 polymer ?
#
loop_
_entity_poly.entity_id
_entity_poly.type
_entity_poly.pdbx_seq_one_letter_code
_entity_poly.pdbx_strand_id
1 'polypeptide(L)' 'MFQVGDRVIHHASGQSGNVIGYGHQIIDGVYQPTLIVRVVRDRELGQTGVVEDLSANWIPSEEEIHSQVA' A
#
# COMPACT_ATOMS: atom_id res chain seq x y z
N MET A 1 0.68 7.07 9.07
CA MET A 1 0.02 7.31 7.76
C MET A 1 1.09 7.17 6.70
N PHE A 2 0.87 6.31 5.71
CA PHE A 2 1.89 6.02 4.69
C PHE A 2 2.18 7.23 3.80
N GLN A 3 3.44 7.40 3.42
CA GLN A 3 3.91 8.40 2.46
C GLN A 3 3.96 7.80 1.05
N VAL A 4 3.88 8.66 0.02
CA VAL A 4 4.17 8.25 -1.36
C VAL A 4 5.62 7.79 -1.42
N GLY A 5 5.84 6.58 -1.95
CA GLY A 5 7.13 5.91 -1.94
C GLY A 5 7.21 4.76 -0.93
N ASP A 6 6.46 4.84 0.18
CA ASP A 6 6.48 3.80 1.22
C ASP A 6 6.14 2.44 0.62
N ARG A 7 6.87 1.42 1.09
CA ARG A 7 6.61 0.04 0.72
C ARG A 7 5.64 -0.59 1.71
N VAL A 8 4.54 -1.10 1.17
CA VAL A 8 3.41 -1.61 1.96
C VAL A 8 3.05 -3.04 1.56
N ILE A 9 2.43 -3.75 2.49
CA ILE A 9 1.88 -5.10 2.29
C ILE A 9 0.38 -5.05 2.61
N HIS A 10 -0.43 -5.61 1.74
CA HIS A 10 -1.86 -5.77 1.97
C HIS A 10 -2.09 -6.90 2.97
N HIS A 11 -2.72 -6.61 4.10
CA HIS A 11 -2.94 -7.53 5.22
C HIS A 11 -3.63 -8.84 4.78
N ALA A 12 -4.72 -8.75 3.99
CA ALA A 12 -5.49 -9.95 3.62
C ALA A 12 -4.90 -10.76 2.46
N SER A 13 -4.37 -10.11 1.42
CA SER A 13 -3.89 -10.79 0.20
C SER A 13 -2.39 -11.07 0.18
N GLY A 14 -1.62 -10.47 1.08
CA GLY A 14 -0.15 -10.55 1.10
C GLY A 14 0.54 -9.81 -0.05
N GLN A 15 -0.22 -9.10 -0.90
CA GLN A 15 0.35 -8.35 -2.03
C GLN A 15 1.20 -7.20 -1.50
N SER A 16 2.40 -7.03 -2.07
CA SER A 16 3.29 -5.91 -1.73
C SER A 16 3.41 -4.93 -2.89
N GLY A 17 3.66 -3.67 -2.55
CA GLY A 17 3.79 -2.60 -3.53
C GLY A 17 4.27 -1.31 -2.91
N ASN A 18 4.35 -0.27 -3.73
CA ASN A 18 4.71 1.08 -3.30
C ASN A 18 3.50 2.00 -3.40
N VAL A 19 3.33 2.84 -2.38
CA VAL A 19 2.30 3.88 -2.38
C VAL A 19 2.63 4.91 -3.46
N ILE A 20 1.66 5.18 -4.34
CA ILE A 20 1.80 6.17 -5.43
C ILE A 20 0.78 7.31 -5.33
N GLY A 21 -0.15 7.24 -4.38
CA GLY A 21 -1.14 8.28 -4.16
C GLY A 21 -2.17 7.91 -3.10
N TYR A 22 -3.15 8.80 -2.96
CA TYR A 22 -4.21 8.73 -1.97
C TYR A 22 -5.55 9.02 -2.61
N GLY A 23 -6.59 8.42 -2.08
CA GLY A 23 -7.97 8.70 -2.43
C GLY A 23 -8.85 8.67 -1.20
N HIS A 24 -10.16 8.68 -1.45
CA HIS A 24 -11.16 8.55 -0.40
C HIS A 24 -12.37 7.81 -0.95
N GLN A 25 -13.01 7.02 -0.10
CA GLN A 25 -14.28 6.36 -0.37
C GLN A 25 -15.28 6.71 0.73
N ILE A 26 -16.57 6.82 0.38
CA ILE A 26 -17.64 6.96 1.35
C ILE A 26 -18.23 5.58 1.62
N ILE A 27 -18.15 5.12 2.87
CA ILE A 27 -18.71 3.85 3.33
C ILE A 27 -19.62 4.15 4.52
N ASP A 28 -20.90 3.77 4.41
CA ASP A 28 -21.93 4.05 5.43
C ASP A 28 -22.01 5.53 5.84
N GLY A 29 -21.81 6.43 4.87
CA GLY A 29 -21.82 7.88 5.09
C GLY A 29 -20.55 8.44 5.75
N VAL A 30 -19.54 7.60 5.99
CA VAL A 30 -18.26 7.99 6.57
C VAL A 30 -17.19 8.06 5.48
N TYR A 31 -16.44 9.17 5.46
CA TYR A 31 -15.26 9.31 4.61
C TYR A 31 -14.12 8.44 5.15
N GLN A 32 -13.68 7.48 4.35
CA GLN A 32 -12.55 6.63 4.65
C GLN A 32 -11.41 6.87 3.67
N PRO A 33 -10.16 7.07 4.15
CA PRO A 33 -9.01 7.27 3.28
C PRO A 33 -8.56 5.97 2.62
N THR A 34 -8.26 6.03 1.33
CA THR A 34 -7.71 4.93 0.53
C THR A 34 -6.26 5.20 0.14
N LEU A 35 -5.49 4.13 -0.11
CA LEU A 35 -4.16 4.18 -0.71
C LEU A 35 -4.24 3.69 -2.15
N ILE A 36 -3.55 4.38 -3.04
CA ILE A 36 -3.29 3.92 -4.40
C ILE A 36 -1.89 3.31 -4.40
N VAL A 37 -1.80 2.00 -4.63
CA VAL A 37 -0.58 1.21 -4.54
C VAL A 37 -0.25 0.61 -5.88
N ARG A 38 1.01 0.77 -6.32
CA ARG A 38 1.56 0.02 -7.44
C ARG A 38 2.05 -1.34 -6.93
N VAL A 39 1.30 -2.39 -7.23
CA VAL A 39 1.62 -3.77 -6.83
C VAL A 39 2.38 -4.50 -7.95
N VAL A 40 3.26 -5.41 -7.57
CA VAL A 40 3.91 -6.34 -8.50
C VAL A 40 3.08 -7.62 -8.53
N ARG A 41 2.42 -7.91 -9.66
CA ARG A 41 1.54 -9.08 -9.81
C ARG A 41 2.30 -10.33 -10.21
N ASP A 42 3.34 -10.16 -11.02
CA ASP A 42 4.20 -11.24 -11.48
C ASP A 42 5.65 -10.72 -11.56
N ARG A 43 6.53 -11.27 -10.72
CA ARG A 43 7.95 -10.88 -10.66
C ARG A 43 8.73 -11.32 -11.88
N GLU A 44 8.31 -12.41 -12.54
CA GLU A 44 9.03 -12.96 -13.70
C GLU A 44 8.65 -12.23 -14.99
N LEU A 45 7.39 -11.78 -15.09
CA LEU A 45 6.89 -11.05 -16.25
C LEU A 45 6.95 -9.52 -16.11
N GLY A 46 7.38 -9.00 -14.95
CA GLY A 46 7.45 -7.56 -14.68
C GLY A 46 6.11 -6.84 -14.72
N GLN A 47 5.00 -7.59 -14.59
CA GLN A 47 3.66 -7.02 -14.68
C GLN A 47 3.31 -6.28 -13.39
N THR A 48 3.17 -4.96 -13.50
CA THR A 48 2.71 -4.10 -12.41
C THR A 48 1.24 -3.81 -12.57
N GLY A 49 0.52 -3.80 -11.45
CA GLY A 49 -0.86 -3.36 -11.37
C GLY A 49 -0.99 -2.14 -10.46
N VAL A 50 -2.07 -1.39 -10.63
CA VAL A 50 -2.48 -0.36 -9.67
C VAL A 50 -3.72 -0.88 -8.94
N VAL A 51 -3.71 -0.74 -7.63
CA VAL A 51 -4.84 -1.06 -6.75
C VAL A 51 -5.12 0.15 -5.88
N GLU A 52 -6.39 0.51 -5.76
CA GLU A 52 -6.86 1.45 -4.75
C GLU A 52 -7.69 0.69 -3.73
N ASP A 53 -7.36 0.85 -2.44
CA ASP A 53 -8.08 0.19 -1.35
C ASP A 53 -7.95 0.97 -0.04
N LEU A 54 -8.78 0.65 0.95
CA LEU A 54 -8.77 1.30 2.26
C LEU A 54 -7.37 1.28 2.88
N SER A 55 -6.92 2.42 3.37
CA SER A 55 -5.59 2.55 3.99
C SER A 55 -5.38 1.61 5.19
N ALA A 56 -6.47 1.23 5.87
CA ALA A 56 -6.46 0.27 6.98
C ALA A 56 -6.11 -1.16 6.56
N ASN A 57 -6.23 -1.50 5.27
CA ASN A 57 -5.88 -2.82 4.75
C ASN A 57 -4.39 -2.99 4.46
N TRP A 58 -3.59 -1.93 4.61
CA TRP A 58 -2.16 -1.93 4.33
C TRP A 58 -1.33 -1.77 5.60
N ILE A 59 -0.21 -2.48 5.66
CA ILE A 59 0.78 -2.42 6.74
C ILE A 59 2.17 -2.11 6.17
N PRO A 60 3.09 -1.51 6.95
CA PRO A 60 4.48 -1.32 6.51
C PRO A 60 5.13 -2.64 6.14
N SER A 61 5.91 -2.68 5.05
CA SER A 61 6.78 -3.82 4.78
C SER A 61 8.02 -3.75 5.69
N GLU A 62 8.43 -4.86 6.30
CA GLU A 62 9.46 -4.93 7.35
C GLU A 62 10.88 -4.46 6.97
N GLU A 63 11.12 -3.94 5.76
CA GLU A 63 12.45 -3.42 5.37
C GLU A 63 12.79 -2.06 6.02
N GLU A 64 11.85 -1.38 6.68
CA GLU A 64 12.05 -0.01 7.19
C GLU A 64 12.29 0.11 8.71
N ILE A 65 12.47 -1.00 9.43
CA ILE A 65 12.80 -0.95 10.88
C ILE A 65 14.32 -0.90 11.14
N HIS A 66 15.18 -1.12 10.14
CA HIS A 66 16.64 -1.27 10.36
C HIS A 66 17.53 -0.03 10.12
N SER A 67 16.99 1.15 9.80
CA SER A 67 17.81 2.33 9.47
C SER A 67 17.63 3.54 10.40
N GLN A 68 17.15 3.36 11.64
CA GLN A 68 17.13 4.41 12.65
C GLN A 68 17.75 3.96 13.98
N VAL A 69 18.93 3.35 13.94
CA VAL A 69 19.88 3.34 15.07
C VAL A 69 21.30 3.14 14.53
N ALA A 70 22.02 4.24 14.32
CA ALA A 70 23.48 4.33 14.28
C ALA A 70 23.90 5.76 14.64
#